data_AF-A0A813FTQ1-F1
#
_entry.id   AF-A0A813FTQ1-F1
#
_cell.length_a   1.000
_cell.length_b   1.000
_cell.length_c   1.000
_cell.angle_alpha   90.00
_cell.angle_beta   90.00
_cell.angle_gamma   90.00
#
_symmetry.space_group_name_H-M   'P 1'
#
loop_
_entity.id
_entity.type
_entity.pdbx_description
1 polymer ?
#
loop_
_entity_poly.entity_id
_entity_poly.type
_entity_poly.pdbx_seq_one_letter_code
_entity_poly.pdbx_strand_id
1 'polypeptide(L)'
;STGGSDGTMPSSQEASGVMKAGVELISLIRRLASDAFGVVEEPGADLPLMQAGMTSHSATLLRSLISQELPQLRARGVTGLAKLPPTLALDQPTVRDIAEYIM
;
A
#
# COMPACT_ATOMS: atom_id res chain seq x y z
N SER A 1 -36.44 -3.30 -24.02
CA SER A 1 -35.52 -4.03 -23.16
C SER A 1 -34.14 -3.44 -23.26
N THR A 2 -33.70 -2.72 -22.22
CA THR A 2 -32.34 -2.17 -22.12
C THR A 2 -31.49 -3.19 -21.36
N GLY A 3 -30.77 -4.02 -22.12
CA GLY A 3 -29.77 -4.94 -21.60
C GLY A 3 -28.47 -4.71 -22.37
N GLY A 4 -27.55 -3.97 -21.75
CA GLY A 4 -26.22 -3.71 -22.29
C GLY A 4 -25.29 -3.59 -21.10
N SER A 5 -24.82 -4.74 -20.62
CA SER A 5 -23.76 -4.86 -19.62
C SER A 5 -22.47 -4.29 -20.22
N ASP A 6 -22.17 -3.04 -19.86
CA ASP A 6 -20.90 -2.37 -20.12
C ASP A 6 -19.82 -2.99 -19.22
N GLY A 7 -19.33 -4.16 -19.64
CA GLY A 7 -18.16 -4.80 -19.07
C GLY A 7 -16.93 -4.39 -19.88
N THR A 8 -16.57 -3.11 -19.83
CA THR A 8 -15.29 -2.66 -20.41
C THR A 8 -14.15 -3.30 -19.61
N MET A 9 -13.58 -4.38 -20.15
CA MET A 9 -12.35 -4.97 -19.63
C MET A 9 -11.23 -3.92 -19.73
N PRO A 10 -10.39 -3.74 -18.69
CA PRO A 10 -9.29 -2.79 -18.76
C PRO A 10 -8.35 -3.14 -19.91
N SER A 11 -7.89 -2.13 -20.65
CA SER A 11 -6.97 -2.34 -21.76
C SER A 11 -5.64 -2.89 -21.25
N SER A 12 -4.92 -3.66 -22.06
CA SER A 12 -3.61 -4.25 -21.67
C SER A 12 -2.60 -3.22 -21.15
N GLN A 13 -2.71 -1.97 -21.59
CA GLN A 13 -1.85 -0.86 -21.15
C GLN A 13 -2.22 -0.34 -19.76
N GLU A 14 -3.51 -0.36 -19.41
CA GLU A 14 -4.02 0.05 -18.09
C GLU A 14 -3.68 -1.01 -17.04
N ALA A 15 -3.88 -2.28 -17.36
CA ALA A 15 -3.49 -3.39 -16.47
C ALA A 15 -1.98 -3.38 -16.17
N SER A 16 -1.15 -3.10 -17.18
CA SER A 16 0.30 -2.96 -17.00
C SER A 16 0.67 -1.73 -16.14
N GLY A 17 -0.07 -0.62 -16.25
CA GLY A 17 0.14 0.58 -15.46
C GLY A 17 -0.16 0.35 -13.97
N VAL A 18 -1.29 -0.29 -13.68
CA VAL A 18 -1.70 -0.65 -12.31
C VAL A 18 -0.71 -1.61 -11.67
N MET A 19 -0.27 -2.65 -12.39
CA MET A 19 0.72 -3.60 -11.88
C MET A 19 2.05 -2.92 -11.56
N LYS A 20 2.51 -1.99 -12.42
CA LYS A 20 3.73 -1.20 -12.17
C LYS A 20 3.57 -0.30 -10.94
N ALA A 21 2.46 0.40 -10.82
CA ALA A 21 2.16 1.19 -9.62
C ALA A 21 2.15 0.30 -8.35
N GLY A 22 1.66 -0.94 -8.47
CA GLY A 22 1.63 -1.96 -7.41
C GLY A 22 3.01 -2.25 -6.85
N VAL A 23 3.93 -2.59 -7.74
CA VAL A 23 5.32 -2.92 -7.39
C VAL A 23 6.04 -1.72 -6.76
N GLU A 24 5.85 -0.52 -7.30
CA GLU A 24 6.44 0.71 -6.76
C GLU A 24 5.89 1.05 -5.36
N LEU A 25 4.58 0.88 -5.16
CA LEU A 25 3.94 1.12 -3.86
C LEU A 25 4.40 0.12 -2.80
N ILE A 26 4.49 -1.17 -3.15
CA ILE A 26 5.03 -2.21 -2.27
C ILE A 26 6.47 -1.87 -1.87
N SER A 27 7.30 -1.47 -2.84
CA SER A 27 8.70 -1.10 -2.59
C SER A 27 8.81 0.10 -1.67
N LEU A 28 7.96 1.12 -1.87
CA LEU A 28 7.90 2.28 -0.98
C LEU A 28 7.50 1.88 0.45
N ILE A 29 6.42 1.11 0.62
CA ILE A 29 5.94 0.72 1.96
C ILE A 29 6.99 -0.13 2.68
N ARG A 30 7.71 -1.02 1.99
CA ARG A 30 8.81 -1.80 2.58
C ARG A 30 9.93 -0.91 3.12
N ARG A 31 10.33 0.09 2.34
CA ARG A 31 11.33 1.08 2.77
C ARG A 31 10.84 1.89 3.98
N LEU A 32 9.61 2.39 3.94
CA LEU A 32 9.00 3.14 5.04
C LEU A 32 8.83 2.27 6.30
N ALA A 33 8.57 0.97 6.14
CA ALA A 33 8.50 0.03 7.25
C ALA A 33 9.88 -0.15 7.89
N SER A 34 10.94 -0.31 7.09
CA SER A 34 12.33 -0.34 7.58
C SER A 34 12.66 0.92 8.39
N ASP A 35 12.33 2.10 7.84
CA ASP A 35 12.54 3.40 8.48
C ASP A 35 11.74 3.50 9.80
N ALA A 36 10.48 3.04 9.83
CA ALA A 36 9.63 3.05 11.03
C ALA A 36 10.07 2.06 12.12
N PHE A 37 10.62 0.91 11.72
CA PHE A 37 11.09 -0.13 12.65
C PHE A 37 12.48 0.19 13.20
N GLY A 38 13.22 1.08 12.54
CA GLY A 38 14.63 1.36 12.87
C GLY A 38 15.54 0.18 12.53
N VAL A 39 15.18 -0.61 11.52
CA VAL A 39 15.97 -1.76 11.05
C VAL A 39 16.59 -1.45 9.68
N VAL A 40 17.70 -2.12 9.39
CA VAL A 40 18.40 -1.97 8.09
C VAL A 40 17.77 -2.86 7.01
N GLU A 41 17.11 -3.94 7.40
CA GLU A 41 16.52 -4.90 6.48
C GLU A 41 15.03 -4.63 6.25
N GLU A 42 14.67 -4.43 4.98
CA GLU A 42 13.28 -4.25 4.59
C GLU A 42 12.47 -5.55 4.80
N PRO A 43 11.30 -5.50 5.45
CA PRO A 43 10.46 -6.68 5.64
C PRO A 43 10.06 -7.30 4.29
N GLY A 44 9.90 -8.62 4.27
CA GLY A 44 9.31 -9.30 3.11
C GLY A 44 7.88 -8.77 2.83
N ALA A 45 7.50 -8.67 1.55
CA ALA A 45 6.21 -8.10 1.17
C ALA A 45 5.01 -8.85 1.76
N ASP A 46 5.17 -10.17 1.92
CA ASP A 46 4.16 -11.11 2.40
C ASP A 46 4.42 -11.56 3.86
N LEU A 47 5.46 -11.01 4.50
CA LEU A 47 5.77 -11.29 5.91
C LEU A 47 4.86 -10.44 6.80
N PRO A 48 4.14 -11.02 7.77
CA PRO A 48 3.41 -10.24 8.75
C PRO A 48 4.32 -9.24 9.46
N LEU A 49 3.95 -7.96 9.45
CA LEU A 49 4.80 -6.88 9.95
C LEU A 49 5.14 -7.04 11.44
N MET A 50 4.24 -7.61 12.24
CA MET A 50 4.52 -7.94 13.64
C MET A 50 5.62 -8.99 13.78
N GLN A 51 5.69 -9.98 12.88
CA GLN A 51 6.79 -10.95 12.83
C GLN A 51 8.09 -10.29 12.38
N ALA A 52 8.01 -9.22 11.58
CA ALA A 52 9.13 -8.40 11.17
C ALA A 52 9.61 -7.40 12.25
N GLY A 53 9.04 -7.42 13.46
CA GLY A 53 9.42 -6.53 14.57
C GLY A 53 8.59 -5.26 14.69
N MET A 54 7.48 -5.14 13.96
CA MET A 54 6.54 -4.04 14.15
C MET A 54 5.92 -4.05 15.55
N THR A 55 5.85 -2.87 16.16
CA THR A 55 5.20 -2.58 17.43
C THR A 55 4.05 -1.59 17.20
N SER A 56 3.20 -1.36 18.21
CA SER A 56 2.14 -0.35 18.10
C SER A 56 2.66 1.06 17.81
N HIS A 57 3.86 1.38 18.34
CA HIS A 57 4.51 2.66 18.07
C HIS A 57 4.96 2.76 16.62
N SER A 58 5.69 1.76 16.13
CA SER A 58 6.19 1.77 14.75
C SER A 58 5.07 1.61 13.72
N ALA A 59 3.94 0.97 14.06
CA ALA A 59 2.74 0.95 13.22
C ALA A 59 2.14 2.36 13.02
N THR A 60 2.11 3.16 14.08
CA THR A 60 1.63 4.55 14.02
C THR A 60 2.58 5.42 13.20
N LEU A 61 3.90 5.23 13.36
CA LEU A 61 4.92 5.91 12.56
C LEU A 61 4.83 5.53 11.08
N LEU A 62 4.74 4.24 10.75
CA LEU A 62 4.59 3.75 9.38
C LEU A 62 3.37 4.39 8.70
N ARG A 63 2.22 4.40 9.38
CA ARG A 63 1.03 5.09 8.89
C ARG A 63 1.28 6.57 8.62
N SER A 64 1.99 7.27 9.51
CA SER A 64 2.32 8.68 9.34
C SER A 64 3.23 8.90 8.14
N LEU A 65 4.25 8.05 7.96
CA LEU A 65 5.19 8.12 6.84
C LEU A 65 4.46 7.86 5.50
N ILE A 66 3.63 6.81 5.43
CA ILE A 66 2.80 6.56 4.25
C ILE A 66 1.89 7.78 3.99
N SER A 67 1.29 8.34 5.04
CA SER A 67 0.43 9.53 4.95
C SER A 67 1.15 10.76 4.35
N GLN A 68 2.45 10.90 4.60
CA GLN A 68 3.27 11.99 4.05
C GLN A 68 3.62 11.78 2.58
N GLU A 69 3.73 10.53 2.13
CA GLU A 69 3.99 10.17 0.73
C GLU A 69 2.74 10.19 -0.17
N LEU A 70 1.54 10.25 0.42
CA LEU A 70 0.25 10.25 -0.30
C LEU A 70 0.12 11.29 -1.41
N PRO A 71 0.60 12.54 -1.28
CA PRO A 71 0.54 13.51 -2.38
C PRO A 71 1.29 13.02 -3.62
N GLN A 72 2.43 12.36 -3.44
CA GLN A 72 3.22 11.78 -4.53
C GLN A 72 2.53 10.56 -5.13
N LEU A 73 1.87 9.75 -4.30
CA LEU A 73 1.11 8.57 -4.72
C LEU A 73 -0.16 8.95 -5.50
N ARG A 74 -0.87 10.01 -5.09
CA ARG A 74 -2.05 10.52 -5.81
C ARG A 74 -1.71 10.98 -7.23
N ALA A 75 -0.57 11.64 -7.41
CA ALA A 75 -0.07 12.01 -8.74
C ALA A 75 0.21 10.80 -9.65
N ARG A 76 0.35 9.59 -9.06
CA ARG A 76 0.58 8.32 -9.76
C ARG A 76 -0.66 7.45 -9.87
N GLY A 77 -1.85 7.97 -9.56
CA GLY A 77 -3.13 7.27 -9.72
C GLY A 77 -3.61 6.49 -8.50
N VAL A 78 -2.97 6.67 -7.33
CA VAL A 78 -3.43 6.05 -6.08
C VAL A 78 -4.53 6.91 -5.45
N THR A 79 -5.76 6.41 -5.39
CA THR A 79 -6.94 7.24 -5.07
C THR A 79 -7.64 6.91 -3.75
N GLY A 80 -7.36 5.78 -3.09
CA GLY A 80 -7.99 5.31 -1.84
C GLY A 80 -7.69 6.12 -0.56
N LEU A 81 -7.20 7.35 -0.67
CA LEU A 81 -6.36 8.01 0.34
C LEU A 81 -7.05 9.09 1.17
N ALA A 82 -8.31 8.91 1.56
CA ALA A 82 -9.00 9.94 2.35
C ALA A 82 -8.60 9.97 3.83
N LYS A 83 -8.04 8.89 4.39
CA LYS A 83 -7.34 8.81 5.70
C LYS A 83 -7.01 7.34 5.97
N LEU A 84 -5.74 7.01 6.16
CA LEU A 84 -5.38 5.66 6.62
C LEU A 84 -5.96 5.42 8.04
N PRO A 85 -6.57 4.28 8.36
CA PRO A 85 -7.01 4.01 9.71
C PRO A 85 -5.81 3.87 10.66
N PRO A 86 -5.95 4.21 11.95
CA PRO A 86 -4.89 3.98 12.95
C PRO A 86 -4.59 2.49 13.14
N THR A 87 -5.54 1.63 12.80
CA THR A 87 -5.45 0.17 12.85
C THR A 87 -4.93 -0.45 11.54
N LEU A 88 -4.51 0.36 10.55
CA LEU A 88 -4.12 -0.14 9.21
C LEU A 88 -3.21 -1.36 9.26
N ALA A 89 -2.13 -1.32 10.03
CA ALA A 89 -1.16 -2.41 10.08
C ALA A 89 -1.63 -3.64 10.88
N LEU A 90 -2.76 -3.52 11.59
CA LEU A 90 -3.46 -4.64 12.23
C LEU A 90 -4.46 -5.27 11.26
N ASP A 91 -5.17 -4.43 10.50
CA ASP A 91 -6.18 -4.85 9.53
C ASP A 91 -5.53 -5.44 8.27
N GLN A 92 -4.37 -4.90 7.90
CA GLN A 92 -3.56 -5.27 6.73
C GLN A 92 -2.18 -5.72 7.24
N PRO A 93 -2.03 -7.02 7.56
CA PRO A 93 -0.88 -7.50 8.33
C PRO A 93 0.42 -7.52 7.54
N THR A 94 0.38 -7.50 6.20
CA THR A 94 1.56 -7.51 5.33
C THR A 94 1.68 -6.22 4.53
N VAL A 95 2.87 -5.98 3.95
CA VAL A 95 3.07 -4.82 3.06
C VAL A 95 2.20 -4.92 1.82
N ARG A 96 2.01 -6.14 1.29
CA ARG A 96 1.13 -6.37 0.14
C ARG A 96 -0.30 -5.98 0.46
N ASP A 97 -0.82 -6.43 1.61
CA ASP A 97 -2.20 -6.10 2.04
C ASP A 97 -2.39 -4.58 2.17
N ILE A 98 -1.39 -3.87 2.71
CA ILE A 98 -1.42 -2.40 2.81
C ILE A 98 -1.43 -1.76 1.41
N ALA A 99 -0.62 -2.26 0.48
CA ALA A 99 -0.56 -1.73 -0.88
C ALA A 99 -1.89 -1.94 -1.61
N GLU A 100 -2.50 -3.12 -1.48
CA GLU A 100 -3.79 -3.46 -2.05
C GLU A 100 -4.93 -2.63 -1.45
N TYR A 101 -4.89 -2.36 -0.15
CA TYR A 101 -5.87 -1.48 0.52
C TYR A 101 -5.80 -0.02 0.02
N ILE A 102 -4.62 0.44 -0.38
CA ILE A 102 -4.37 1.84 -0.77
C ILE A 102 -4.77 2.13 -2.23
N MET A 103 -4.72 1.13 -3.10
CA MET A 103 -5.03 1.25 -4.53
C MET A 103 -6.52 1.40 -4.79
#